data_AF-A0A966DT87-F1
#
_entry.id   AF-A0A966DT87-F1
#
_cell.length_a   1.000
_cell.length_b   1.000
_cell.length_c   1.000
_cell.angle_alpha   90.00
_cell.angle_beta   90.00
_cell.angle_gamma   90.00
#
_symmetry.space_group_name_H-M   'P 1'
#
loop_
_entity.id
_entity.type
_entity.pdbx_description
1 polymer ?
#
loop_
_entity_poly.entity_id
_entity_poly.type
_entity_poly.pdbx_seq_one_letter_code
_entity_poly.pdbx_strand_id
1 'polypeptide(L)'
;MRSKVTLSFILALTFIACKKSDEVALVSSDSIQGNWKFLESSNVTIAGLFKHPADPSNPIIINFNESSYTETDAGKVAVTGTYALVNKYEYIPGYFADSVLTVNNEAKGKYKIHRGQPDTLVLNAIDHGPDYDWNARYLRVK
;
A
#
# COMPACT_ATOMS: atom_id res chain seq x y z
N MET A 1 44.20 55.43 -15.54
CA MET A 1 42.83 55.94 -15.27
C MET A 1 41.85 54.79 -15.48
N ARG A 2 41.04 54.47 -14.45
CA ARG A 2 39.63 53.99 -14.50
C ARG A 2 39.32 52.74 -15.36
N SER A 3 38.65 51.68 -14.92
CA SER A 3 38.09 51.20 -13.65
C SER A 3 37.88 49.71 -13.86
N LYS A 4 38.23 48.85 -12.90
CA LYS A 4 37.82 47.44 -12.92
C LYS A 4 36.34 47.39 -12.54
N VAL A 5 35.46 46.98 -13.46
CA VAL A 5 34.07 46.68 -13.15
C VAL A 5 33.82 45.21 -13.41
N THR A 6 33.67 44.51 -12.30
CA THR A 6 33.15 43.16 -12.13
C THR A 6 31.79 43.04 -12.83
N LEU A 7 31.59 42.02 -13.66
CA LEU A 7 30.26 41.53 -13.98
C LEU A 7 30.28 39.99 -14.09
N SER A 8 30.58 39.36 -12.96
CA SER A 8 30.22 37.97 -12.71
C SER A 8 28.73 37.92 -12.45
N PHE A 9 27.91 37.65 -13.46
CA PHE A 9 26.54 37.14 -13.29
C PHE A 9 26.01 36.87 -14.70
N ILE A 10 25.85 35.59 -15.06
CA ILE A 10 24.73 35.07 -15.87
C ILE A 10 24.86 33.53 -15.86
N LEU A 11 23.94 32.97 -15.08
CA LEU A 11 23.21 31.72 -15.31
C LEU A 11 24.04 30.43 -15.42
N ALA A 12 24.49 29.97 -14.25
CA ALA A 12 24.48 28.53 -13.93
C ALA A 12 23.02 28.04 -13.77
N LEU A 13 22.24 28.05 -14.86
CA LEU A 13 20.81 27.70 -14.85
C LEU A 13 20.42 26.80 -16.02
N THR A 14 21.16 25.71 -16.24
CA THR A 14 20.67 24.59 -17.08
C THR A 14 21.16 23.21 -16.63
N PHE A 15 21.52 23.04 -15.36
CA PHE A 15 21.78 21.70 -14.78
C PHE A 15 20.82 21.32 -13.66
N ILE A 16 19.63 21.93 -13.62
CA ILE A 16 18.47 21.22 -13.06
C ILE A 16 17.89 20.36 -14.20
N ALA A 17 18.72 19.46 -14.73
CA ALA A 17 18.17 18.20 -15.19
C ALA A 17 17.53 17.63 -13.94
N CYS A 18 16.21 17.79 -13.86
CA CYS A 18 15.36 17.10 -12.91
C CYS A 18 15.82 15.65 -12.98
N LYS A 19 16.60 15.21 -11.98
CA LYS A 19 16.82 13.79 -11.77
C LYS A 19 15.40 13.29 -11.59
N LYS A 20 14.86 12.67 -12.64
CA LYS A 20 13.72 11.79 -12.50
C LYS A 20 14.16 10.89 -11.36
N SER A 21 13.51 11.08 -10.21
CA SER A 21 13.71 10.22 -9.05
C SER A 21 13.67 8.82 -9.62
N ASP A 22 14.82 8.13 -9.57
CA ASP A 22 14.81 6.69 -9.68
C ASP A 22 14.05 6.25 -8.43
N GLU A 23 12.72 6.27 -8.52
CA GLU A 23 11.85 5.64 -7.55
C GLU A 23 12.15 4.15 -7.65
N VAL A 24 13.23 3.76 -6.97
CA VAL A 24 13.49 2.39 -6.61
C VAL A 24 12.38 2.03 -5.63
N ALA A 25 11.29 1.56 -6.18
CA ALA A 25 10.27 0.86 -5.43
C ALA A 25 9.83 -0.33 -6.26
N LEU A 26 10.72 -1.32 -6.39
CA LEU A 26 10.27 -2.71 -6.40
C LEU A 26 10.09 -3.10 -4.93
N VAL A 27 8.99 -2.64 -4.33
CA VAL A 27 8.49 -3.28 -3.12
C VAL A 27 7.95 -4.63 -3.59
N SER A 28 8.79 -5.66 -3.55
CA SER A 28 8.39 -7.00 -3.96
C SER A 28 7.25 -7.51 -3.08
N SER A 29 6.47 -8.45 -3.60
CA SER A 29 5.45 -9.18 -2.83
C SER A 29 6.01 -9.75 -1.51
N ASP A 30 7.32 -10.03 -1.46
CA ASP A 30 8.05 -10.45 -0.25
C ASP A 30 7.85 -9.49 0.94
N SER A 31 7.59 -8.21 0.69
CA SER A 31 7.36 -7.22 1.75
C SER A 31 6.12 -7.48 2.59
N ILE A 32 5.09 -8.15 2.05
CA ILE A 32 3.86 -8.51 2.78
C ILE A 32 3.73 -10.01 3.07
N GLN A 33 4.63 -10.87 2.58
CA GLN A 33 4.55 -12.31 2.82
C GLN A 33 4.52 -12.66 4.32
N GLY A 34 3.67 -13.60 4.70
CA GLY A 34 3.46 -14.03 6.07
C GLY A 34 2.00 -13.90 6.53
N ASN A 35 1.79 -14.10 7.83
CA ASN A 35 0.47 -14.11 8.45
C ASN A 35 0.10 -12.74 9.02
N TRP A 36 -1.14 -12.32 8.80
CA TRP A 36 -1.68 -11.04 9.22
C TRP A 36 -3.06 -11.23 9.87
N LYS A 37 -3.18 -10.81 11.12
CA LYS A 37 -4.43 -10.83 11.89
C LYS A 37 -5.23 -9.56 11.65
N PHE A 38 -6.47 -9.71 11.19
CA PHE A 38 -7.41 -8.60 11.04
C PHE A 38 -7.86 -8.06 12.41
N LEU A 39 -7.95 -6.74 12.56
CA LEU A 39 -8.15 -6.11 13.87
C LEU A 39 -9.50 -5.42 14.10
N GLU A 40 -10.11 -4.87 13.07
CA GLU A 40 -11.19 -3.89 13.22
C GLU A 40 -12.29 -4.10 12.20
N SER A 41 -13.44 -3.48 12.41
CA SER A 41 -14.54 -3.64 11.46
C SER A 41 -14.29 -2.72 10.27
N SER A 42 -14.30 -3.24 9.05
CA SER A 42 -14.04 -2.45 7.85
C SER A 42 -14.85 -2.93 6.65
N ASN A 43 -15.31 -1.98 5.85
CA ASN A 43 -16.01 -2.20 4.57
C ASN A 43 -15.06 -2.55 3.43
N VAL A 44 -13.76 -2.31 3.62
CA VAL A 44 -12.72 -2.56 2.64
C VAL A 44 -11.75 -3.56 3.25
N THR A 45 -11.82 -4.82 2.81
CA THR A 45 -10.91 -5.86 3.24
C THR A 45 -10.22 -6.51 2.04
N ILE A 46 -9.08 -7.15 2.28
CA ILE A 46 -8.31 -7.86 1.26
C ILE A 46 -9.17 -8.94 0.57
N ALA A 47 -9.98 -9.68 1.33
CA ALA A 47 -10.89 -10.70 0.83
C ALA A 47 -12.18 -10.16 0.18
N GLY A 48 -12.36 -8.83 0.13
CA GLY A 48 -13.33 -8.19 -0.75
C GLY A 48 -14.75 -7.97 -0.20
N LEU A 49 -14.96 -7.92 1.12
CA LEU A 49 -16.28 -7.63 1.73
C LEU A 49 -16.15 -6.85 3.04
N PHE A 50 -17.27 -6.32 3.53
CA PHE A 50 -17.38 -5.84 4.91
C PHE A 50 -17.16 -6.99 5.89
N LYS A 51 -16.26 -6.78 6.86
CA LYS A 51 -15.98 -7.74 7.91
C LYS A 51 -15.91 -7.06 9.25
N HIS A 52 -16.32 -7.80 10.26
CA HIS A 52 -16.01 -7.50 11.65
C HIS A 52 -14.79 -8.34 12.07
N PRO A 53 -13.97 -7.86 13.01
CA PRO A 53 -12.96 -8.71 13.60
C PRO A 53 -13.69 -9.87 14.28
N ALA A 54 -13.34 -11.10 13.89
CA ALA A 54 -13.91 -12.27 14.51
C ALA A 54 -13.52 -12.32 16.01
N ASP A 55 -14.24 -13.15 16.76
CA ASP A 55 -13.96 -13.46 18.17
C ASP A 55 -12.44 -13.56 18.40
N PRO A 56 -11.87 -12.91 19.43
CA PRO A 56 -10.45 -13.01 19.76
C PRO A 56 -9.92 -14.45 19.83
N SER A 57 -10.79 -15.41 20.17
CA SER A 57 -10.50 -16.86 20.23
C SER A 57 -10.43 -17.51 18.84
N ASN A 58 -11.04 -16.89 17.84
CA ASN A 58 -11.21 -17.36 16.47
C ASN A 58 -10.86 -16.24 15.47
N PRO A 59 -9.61 -15.75 15.43
CA PRO A 59 -9.26 -14.58 14.64
C PRO A 59 -9.34 -14.83 13.13
N ILE A 60 -9.62 -13.76 12.37
CA ILE A 60 -9.46 -13.76 10.91
C ILE A 60 -7.98 -13.55 10.59
N ILE A 61 -7.38 -14.51 9.88
CA ILE A 61 -5.97 -14.50 9.49
C ILE A 61 -5.86 -14.50 7.97
N ILE A 62 -5.07 -13.58 7.43
CA ILE A 62 -4.66 -13.57 6.03
C ILE A 62 -3.21 -14.01 5.94
N ASN A 63 -2.95 -15.06 5.19
CA ASN A 63 -1.62 -15.54 4.86
C ASN A 63 -1.29 -15.14 3.42
N PHE A 64 -0.22 -14.38 3.23
CA PHE A 64 0.35 -14.08 1.92
C PHE A 64 1.58 -14.94 1.67
N ASN A 65 1.63 -15.61 0.52
CA ASN A 65 2.79 -16.33 0.00
C ASN A 65 3.36 -15.60 -1.22
N GLU A 66 4.19 -16.23 -2.05
CA GLU A 66 4.88 -15.57 -3.16
C GLU A 66 3.95 -14.77 -4.09
N SER A 67 2.82 -15.36 -4.49
CA SER A 67 1.84 -14.73 -5.40
C SER A 67 0.38 -15.03 -5.06
N SER A 68 0.14 -15.75 -3.96
CA SER A 68 -1.19 -16.17 -3.53
C SER A 68 -1.46 -15.74 -2.10
N TYR A 69 -2.74 -15.63 -1.77
CA TYR A 69 -3.18 -15.42 -0.40
C TYR A 69 -4.29 -16.40 -0.03
N THR A 70 -4.37 -16.66 1.26
CA THR A 70 -5.42 -17.44 1.89
C THR A 70 -5.96 -16.67 3.08
N GLU A 71 -7.27 -16.52 3.17
CA GLU A 71 -7.93 -16.05 4.37
C GLU A 71 -8.53 -17.23 5.14
N THR A 72 -8.28 -17.26 6.43
CA THR A 72 -8.89 -18.19 7.38
C THR A 72 -9.79 -17.41 8.33
N ASP A 73 -11.02 -17.87 8.48
CA ASP A 73 -12.03 -17.34 9.40
C ASP A 73 -12.54 -18.48 10.28
N ALA A 74 -12.56 -18.28 11.60
CA ALA A 74 -12.89 -19.31 12.59
C ALA A 74 -12.18 -20.66 12.36
N GLY A 75 -10.89 -20.60 12.01
CA GLY A 75 -10.05 -21.78 11.78
C GLY A 75 -10.32 -22.54 10.48
N LYS A 76 -11.19 -22.03 9.60
CA LYS A 76 -11.49 -22.61 8.29
C LYS A 76 -11.06 -21.67 7.18
N VAL A 77 -10.55 -22.22 6.09
CA VAL A 77 -10.25 -21.44 4.88
C VAL A 77 -11.56 -20.87 4.34
N ALA A 78 -11.65 -19.54 4.30
CA ALA A 78 -12.81 -18.81 3.83
C ALA A 78 -12.66 -18.40 2.36
N VAL A 79 -11.48 -17.89 1.99
CA VAL A 79 -11.17 -17.52 0.60
C VAL A 79 -9.70 -17.78 0.27
N THR A 80 -9.43 -18.02 -1.01
CA THR A 80 -8.09 -18.05 -1.58
C THR A 80 -8.06 -17.24 -2.87
N GLY A 81 -6.89 -16.77 -3.27
CA GLY A 81 -6.72 -16.12 -4.55
C GLY A 81 -5.28 -15.71 -4.81
N THR A 82 -5.10 -14.94 -5.87
CA THR A 82 -3.82 -14.30 -6.19
C THR A 82 -3.81 -12.86 -5.72
N TYR A 83 -2.61 -12.32 -5.49
CA TYR A 83 -2.45 -10.91 -5.18
C TYR A 83 -1.23 -10.32 -5.90
N ALA A 84 -1.23 -9.01 -6.07
CA ALA A 84 -0.05 -8.27 -6.48
C ALA A 84 0.02 -6.91 -5.79
N LEU A 85 1.24 -6.43 -5.56
CA LEU A 85 1.52 -5.07 -5.12
C LEU A 85 1.87 -4.22 -6.33
N VAL A 86 1.06 -3.19 -6.58
CA VAL A 86 1.18 -2.32 -7.75
C VAL A 86 1.54 -0.92 -7.28
N ASN A 87 2.74 -0.45 -7.61
CA ASN A 87 3.22 0.87 -7.16
C ASN A 87 2.77 2.04 -8.06
N LYS A 88 2.07 1.73 -9.16
CA LYS A 88 1.43 2.75 -9.99
C LYS A 88 0.18 2.20 -10.63
N TYR A 89 -0.97 2.63 -10.12
CA TYR A 89 -2.27 2.22 -10.64
C TYR A 89 -3.09 3.43 -11.07
N GLU A 90 -3.70 3.35 -12.25
CA GLU A 90 -4.64 4.33 -12.78
C GLU A 90 -6.02 3.65 -12.84
N TYR A 91 -6.94 4.09 -11.97
CA TYR A 91 -8.27 3.50 -11.83
C TYR A 91 -9.32 4.24 -12.68
N ILE A 92 -9.15 5.55 -12.78
CA ILE A 92 -9.99 6.51 -13.52
C ILE A 92 -9.02 7.46 -14.22
N PRO A 93 -9.27 7.88 -15.48
CA PRO A 93 -8.41 8.83 -16.17
C PRO A 93 -8.08 10.04 -15.27
N GLY A 94 -6.82 10.15 -14.86
CA GLY A 94 -6.33 11.26 -14.00
C GLY A 94 -6.24 11.01 -12.49
N TYR A 95 -6.68 9.87 -11.96
CA TYR A 95 -6.49 9.51 -10.55
C TYR A 95 -5.40 8.44 -10.39
N PHE A 96 -4.29 8.84 -9.78
CA PHE A 96 -3.13 7.97 -9.52
C PHE A 96 -3.09 7.52 -8.06
N ALA A 97 -2.74 6.26 -7.84
CA ALA A 97 -2.39 5.72 -6.54
C ALA A 97 -1.00 5.10 -6.57
N ASP A 98 -0.17 5.47 -5.60
CA ASP A 98 1.27 5.13 -5.53
C ASP A 98 1.53 3.71 -4.99
N SER A 99 0.53 3.05 -4.39
CA SER A 99 0.68 1.73 -3.78
C SER A 99 -0.67 1.06 -3.64
N VAL A 100 -1.03 0.17 -4.56
CA VAL A 100 -2.32 -0.54 -4.62
C VAL A 100 -2.11 -2.04 -4.44
N LEU A 101 -2.90 -2.64 -3.56
CA LEU A 101 -3.04 -4.08 -3.47
C LEU A 101 -4.13 -4.52 -4.44
N THR A 102 -3.77 -5.38 -5.39
CA THR A 102 -4.74 -6.07 -6.23
C THR A 102 -4.90 -7.50 -5.75
N VAL A 103 -6.12 -8.02 -5.85
CA VAL A 103 -6.48 -9.39 -5.53
C VAL A 103 -7.32 -9.93 -6.69
N ASN A 104 -6.96 -11.09 -7.24
CA ASN A 104 -7.62 -11.67 -8.40
C ASN A 104 -7.80 -10.65 -9.56
N ASN A 105 -6.77 -9.82 -9.79
CA ASN A 105 -6.74 -8.71 -10.75
C ASN A 105 -7.70 -7.53 -10.48
N GLU A 106 -8.38 -7.51 -9.33
CA GLU A 106 -9.20 -6.38 -8.90
C GLU A 106 -8.43 -5.53 -7.89
N ALA A 107 -8.46 -4.21 -8.05
CA ALA A 107 -7.87 -3.29 -7.07
C ALA A 107 -8.74 -3.29 -5.79
N LYS A 108 -8.14 -3.66 -4.65
CA LYS A 108 -8.84 -3.70 -3.36
C LYS A 108 -8.65 -2.44 -2.55
N GLY A 109 -7.49 -1.81 -2.63
CA GLY A 109 -7.19 -0.66 -1.80
C GLY A 109 -5.77 -0.15 -1.98
N LYS A 110 -5.52 1.06 -1.46
CA LYS A 110 -4.16 1.56 -1.26
C LYS A 110 -3.56 0.87 -0.04
N TYR A 111 -2.38 0.28 -0.17
CA TYR A 111 -1.74 -0.44 0.94
C TYR A 111 -0.61 0.38 1.56
N LYS A 112 -0.38 0.20 2.86
CA LYS A 112 0.77 0.73 3.58
C LYS A 112 1.21 -0.24 4.67
N ILE A 113 2.52 -0.45 4.79
CA ILE A 113 3.11 -1.25 5.88
C ILE A 113 3.83 -0.32 6.84
N HIS A 114 3.42 -0.33 8.10
CA HIS A 114 4.12 0.31 9.20
C HIS A 114 4.97 -0.74 9.91
N ARG A 115 6.30 -0.59 9.85
CA ARG A 115 7.22 -1.51 10.54
C ARG A 115 7.21 -1.24 12.06
N GLY A 116 7.16 -2.28 12.87
CA GLY A 116 7.01 -2.18 14.33
C GLY A 116 7.13 -3.52 15.05
N GLN A 117 6.62 -3.59 16.28
CA GLN A 117 6.50 -4.84 17.05
C GLN A 117 5.07 -4.99 17.60
N PRO A 118 4.12 -5.56 16.83
CA PRO A 118 4.27 -6.14 15.49
C PRO A 118 4.19 -5.10 14.34
N ASP A 119 4.58 -5.53 13.13
CA ASP A 119 4.31 -4.76 11.91
C ASP A 119 2.80 -4.64 11.70
N THR A 120 2.35 -3.52 11.12
CA THR A 120 0.94 -3.27 10.79
C THR A 120 0.79 -3.06 9.29
N LEU A 121 -0.13 -3.80 8.67
CA LEU A 121 -0.59 -3.57 7.30
C LEU A 121 -1.90 -2.78 7.37
N VAL A 122 -2.00 -1.74 6.57
CA VAL A 122 -3.16 -0.87 6.47
C VAL A 122 -3.63 -0.86 5.03
N LEU A 123 -4.91 -1.11 4.81
CA LEU A 123 -5.57 -1.07 3.51
C LEU A 123 -6.63 0.03 3.51
N ASN A 124 -6.47 1.01 2.63
CA ASN A 124 -7.37 2.16 2.50
C ASN A 124 -8.17 2.05 1.19
N ALA A 125 -9.35 2.65 1.13
CA ALA A 125 -10.12 2.74 -0.11
C ALA A 125 -9.35 3.52 -1.21
N ILE A 126 -9.71 3.27 -2.47
CA ILE A 126 -9.12 3.96 -3.64
C ILE A 126 -9.82 5.30 -3.91
N ASP A 127 -11.04 5.51 -3.41
CA ASP A 127 -11.88 6.70 -3.65
C ASP A 127 -11.67 7.87 -2.66
N HIS A 128 -11.83 9.08 -3.19
CA HIS A 128 -11.49 10.37 -2.58
C HIS A 128 -12.73 11.16 -2.13
N GLY A 129 -12.89 11.36 -0.81
CA GLY A 129 -13.83 12.31 -0.19
C GLY A 129 -13.36 12.73 1.21
N PRO A 130 -13.67 13.96 1.67
CA PRO A 130 -13.08 14.57 2.87
C PRO A 130 -13.50 13.93 4.21
N ASP A 131 -14.52 13.07 4.21
CA ASP A 131 -15.11 12.49 5.42
C ASP A 131 -14.92 10.97 5.53
N TYR A 132 -14.03 10.37 4.73
CA TYR A 132 -13.95 8.91 4.63
C TYR A 132 -12.76 8.33 5.38
N ASP A 133 -13.04 7.84 6.59
CA ASP A 133 -12.10 7.09 7.41
C ASP A 133 -12.67 5.67 7.56
N TRP A 134 -12.17 4.70 6.79
CA TRP A 134 -12.33 3.26 7.08
C TRP A 134 -11.17 2.50 6.43
N ASN A 135 -10.07 2.45 7.16
CA ASN A 135 -8.94 1.62 6.83
C ASN A 135 -9.21 0.22 7.40
N ALA A 136 -8.77 -0.83 6.73
CA ALA A 136 -8.62 -2.14 7.36
C ALA A 136 -7.20 -2.28 7.89
N ARG A 137 -7.07 -2.53 9.18
CA ARG A 137 -5.79 -2.81 9.83
C ARG A 137 -5.59 -4.29 10.11
N TYR A 138 -4.36 -4.71 9.86
CA TYR A 138 -3.90 -6.06 10.14
C TYR A 138 -2.56 -6.02 10.89
N LEU A 139 -2.37 -6.89 11.88
CA LEU A 139 -1.09 -7.07 12.58
C LEU A 139 -0.37 -8.30 12.09
N ARG A 140 0.94 -8.18 11.87
CA ARG A 140 1.78 -9.32 11.55
C ARG A 140 1.82 -10.30 12.73
N VAL A 141 1.59 -11.57 12.43
CA VAL A 141 1.73 -12.68 13.38
C VAL A 141 3.09 -13.33 13.10
N LYS A 142 3.95 -13.38 14.12
CA LYS A 142 5.27 -14.03 14.06
C LYS A 142 5.17 -15.49 14.48
#